data_AF-A0A4S8MI67-F1
#
_entry.id   AF-A0A4S8MI67-F1
#
_cell.length_a   1.000
_cell.length_b   1.000
_cell.length_c   1.000
_cell.angle_alpha   90.00
_cell.angle_beta   90.00
_cell.angle_gamma   90.00
#
_symmetry.space_group_name_H-M   'P 1'
#
loop_
_entity.id
_entity.type
_entity.pdbx_description
1 polymer ?
#
loop_
_entity_poly.entity_id
_entity_poly.type
_entity_poly.pdbx_seq_one_letter_code
_entity_poly.pdbx_strand_id
1 'polypeptide(L)'
;MKYLYPTAHLIQDLPPPLLSLKIARHSPCSLCSCSGLNPPPGIHVVTDDTPIETSLGGLSQYGSDEEENPSYLSICACSHSVNEHGADEHEIGSEEFRRRSLVAIRLDELLQDVGKLLDFEYTDEDIANLRQRMKLPVSIVAPSHDLSPGKHCLQ
;
A
#
# COMPACT_ATOMS: atom_id res chain seq x y z
N MET A 1 -13.95 -16.23 -4.23
CA MET A 1 -12.59 -16.48 -3.70
C MET A 1 -12.25 -15.37 -2.72
N LYS A 2 -11.51 -15.71 -1.66
CA LYS A 2 -11.14 -14.79 -0.57
C LYS A 2 -9.66 -14.44 -0.68
N TYR A 3 -9.33 -13.15 -0.61
CA TYR A 3 -7.95 -12.67 -0.61
C TYR A 3 -7.66 -11.83 0.64
N LEU A 4 -6.40 -11.80 1.03
CA LEU A 4 -5.91 -11.00 2.16
C LEU A 4 -5.41 -9.63 1.69
N TYR A 5 -5.63 -8.64 2.54
CA TYR A 5 -5.01 -7.32 2.48
C TYR A 5 -4.24 -7.05 3.78
N PRO A 6 -2.98 -6.61 3.72
CA PRO A 6 -2.15 -6.43 4.91
C PRO A 6 -2.57 -5.22 5.74
N THR A 7 -2.81 -5.40 7.04
CA THR A 7 -3.14 -4.28 7.96
C THR A 7 -1.95 -3.68 8.68
N ALA A 8 -0.81 -4.37 8.71
CA ALA A 8 0.38 -3.83 9.38
C ALA A 8 0.73 -2.42 8.87
N HIS A 9 1.10 -1.55 9.82
CA HIS A 9 1.43 -0.14 9.59
C HIS A 9 2.92 0.15 9.75
N LEU A 10 3.69 -0.77 10.32
CA LEU A 10 5.13 -0.61 10.44
C LEU A 10 5.81 -1.21 9.21
N ILE A 11 6.62 -0.40 8.54
CA ILE A 11 7.35 -0.82 7.33
C ILE A 11 8.23 -2.07 7.56
N GLN A 12 8.76 -2.23 8.78
CA GLN A 12 9.62 -3.35 9.17
C GLN A 12 8.86 -4.67 9.30
N ASP A 13 7.54 -4.61 9.51
CA ASP A 13 6.67 -5.79 9.65
C ASP A 13 6.12 -6.24 8.29
N LEU A 14 6.40 -5.48 7.23
CA LEU A 14 5.90 -5.72 5.88
C LEU A 14 7.04 -6.17 4.96
N PRO A 15 7.06 -7.43 4.52
CA PRO A 15 8.00 -7.86 3.49
C PRO A 15 7.70 -7.15 2.15
N PRO A 16 8.69 -7.07 1.23
CA PRO A 16 8.56 -6.32 -0.01
C PRO A 16 7.31 -6.61 -0.86
N PRO A 17 6.79 -7.85 -0.97
CA PRO A 17 5.56 -8.10 -1.72
C PRO A 17 4.32 -7.41 -1.12
N LEU A 18 4.24 -7.29 0.22
CA LEU A 18 3.12 -6.62 0.89
C LEU A 18 3.24 -5.09 0.79
N LEU A 19 4.47 -4.58 0.82
CA LEU A 19 4.72 -3.17 0.50
C LEU A 19 4.32 -2.85 -0.94
N SER A 20 4.65 -3.74 -1.87
CA SER A 20 4.30 -3.59 -3.28
C SER A 20 2.78 -3.55 -3.46
N LEU A 21 2.04 -4.43 -2.77
CA LEU A 21 0.59 -4.41 -2.77
C LEU A 21 0.01 -3.08 -2.26
N LYS A 22 0.51 -2.56 -1.13
CA LYS A 22 0.09 -1.26 -0.59
C LYS A 22 0.39 -0.11 -1.57
N ILE A 23 1.58 -0.11 -2.19
CA ILE A 23 1.95 0.89 -3.21
C ILE A 23 0.99 0.82 -4.41
N ALA A 24 0.78 -0.38 -4.94
CA ALA A 24 -0.03 -0.61 -6.13
C ALA A 24 -1.48 -0.16 -5.92
N ARG A 25 -2.04 -0.37 -4.73
CA ARG A 25 -3.40 0.10 -4.38
C ARG A 25 -3.59 1.61 -4.62
N HIS A 26 -2.55 2.41 -4.38
CA HIS A 26 -2.63 3.87 -4.41
C HIS A 26 -1.94 4.50 -5.63
N SER A 27 -1.46 3.67 -6.56
CA SER A 27 -0.70 4.10 -7.72
C SER A 27 -1.45 3.78 -9.02
N PRO A 28 -1.50 4.72 -9.98
CA PRO A 28 -2.18 4.48 -11.24
C PRO A 28 -1.48 3.37 -12.03
N CYS A 29 -2.26 2.65 -12.84
CA CYS A 29 -1.71 1.68 -13.77
C CYS A 29 -0.98 2.39 -14.92
N SER A 30 0.18 1.87 -15.34
CA SER A 30 0.94 2.37 -16.49
C SER A 30 0.32 1.97 -17.83
N LEU A 31 -0.52 0.93 -17.86
CA LEU A 31 -1.10 0.36 -19.08
C LEU A 31 -2.57 0.77 -19.33
N CYS A 32 -3.27 1.33 -18.34
CA CYS A 32 -4.67 1.72 -18.48
C CYS A 32 -5.06 2.87 -17.54
N SER A 33 -6.32 3.33 -17.58
CA SER A 33 -6.83 4.45 -16.76
C SER A 33 -7.18 4.08 -15.31
N CYS A 34 -6.77 2.89 -14.84
CA CYS A 34 -6.91 2.47 -13.46
C CYS A 34 -6.15 3.42 -12.52
N SER A 35 -6.81 3.88 -11.45
CA SER A 35 -6.23 4.79 -10.46
C SER A 35 -5.45 4.10 -9.34
N GLY A 36 -5.55 2.78 -9.25
CA GLY A 36 -5.04 1.99 -8.12
C GLY A 36 -5.49 0.54 -8.20
N LEU A 37 -4.64 -0.37 -7.73
CA LEU A 37 -4.96 -1.79 -7.68
C LEU A 37 -6.21 -2.02 -6.82
N ASN A 38 -7.20 -2.66 -7.44
CA ASN A 38 -8.47 -3.03 -6.82
C ASN A 38 -8.83 -4.49 -7.15
N PRO A 39 -9.59 -5.18 -6.29
CA PRO A 39 -9.94 -6.57 -6.52
C PRO A 39 -10.84 -6.73 -7.75
N PRO A 40 -10.65 -7.79 -8.57
CA PRO A 40 -11.58 -8.14 -9.64
C PRO A 40 -13.01 -8.36 -9.12
N PRO A 41 -14.04 -8.18 -9.97
CA PRO A 41 -15.42 -8.37 -9.56
C PRO A 41 -15.67 -9.80 -9.06
N GLY A 42 -16.40 -9.93 -7.94
CA GLY A 42 -16.68 -11.22 -7.30
C GLY A 42 -15.58 -11.75 -6.38
N ILE A 43 -14.48 -11.00 -6.22
CA ILE A 43 -13.44 -11.28 -5.22
C ILE A 43 -13.79 -10.59 -3.90
N HIS A 44 -13.71 -11.33 -2.80
CA HIS A 44 -13.90 -10.81 -1.45
C HIS A 44 -12.54 -10.61 -0.78
N VAL A 45 -12.20 -9.38 -0.45
CA VAL A 45 -10.97 -9.07 0.28
C VAL A 45 -11.29 -8.96 1.77
N VAL A 46 -10.45 -9.55 2.61
CA VAL A 46 -10.47 -9.34 4.06
C VAL A 46 -9.10 -8.89 4.54
N THR A 47 -9.04 -8.36 5.75
CA THR A 47 -7.77 -8.06 6.40
C THR A 47 -7.11 -9.32 6.96
N ASP A 48 -5.78 -9.33 7.02
CA ASP A 48 -4.98 -10.43 7.58
C ASP A 48 -5.02 -10.52 9.11
N ASP A 49 -5.51 -9.48 9.79
CA ASP A 49 -5.76 -9.46 11.24
C ASP A 49 -7.15 -9.99 11.63
N THR A 50 -8.08 -10.14 10.68
CA THR A 50 -9.37 -10.76 10.98
C THR A 50 -9.12 -12.23 11.28
N PRO A 51 -9.44 -12.73 12.50
CA PRO A 51 -9.45 -14.15 12.73
C PRO A 51 -10.37 -14.74 11.69
N ILE A 52 -9.87 -15.70 10.90
CA ILE A 52 -10.69 -16.42 9.94
C ILE A 52 -11.77 -17.08 10.78
N GLU A 53 -12.96 -16.50 10.80
CA GLU A 53 -14.10 -17.09 11.48
C GLU A 53 -14.45 -18.35 10.70
N THR A 54 -13.81 -19.46 11.08
CA THR A 54 -14.39 -20.78 10.99
C THR A 54 -15.67 -20.68 11.82
N SER A 55 -16.77 -20.37 11.12
CA SER A 55 -18.12 -20.11 11.60
C SER A 55 -18.38 -20.71 12.99
N LEU A 56 -18.66 -19.82 13.96
CA LEU A 56 -18.87 -20.10 15.38
C LEU A 56 -19.52 -21.46 15.71
N GLY A 57 -18.81 -22.24 16.53
CA GLY A 57 -19.39 -23.15 17.51
C GLY A 57 -19.48 -24.61 17.10
N GLY A 58 -18.57 -25.44 17.63
CA GLY A 58 -18.78 -26.89 17.64
C GLY A 58 -17.50 -27.69 17.69
N LEU A 59 -17.25 -28.30 18.83
CA LEU A 59 -16.32 -29.41 19.02
C LEU A 59 -16.41 -30.45 17.88
N SER A 60 -15.26 -31.07 17.56
CA SER A 60 -15.02 -32.07 16.49
C SER A 60 -14.56 -31.43 15.17
N GLN A 61 -13.65 -31.99 14.39
CA GLN A 61 -13.35 -33.41 14.20
C GLN A 61 -12.04 -33.52 13.42
N TYR A 62 -11.34 -34.64 13.60
CA TYR A 62 -10.32 -35.13 12.69
C TYR A 62 -10.77 -35.01 11.22
N GLY A 63 -9.94 -34.36 10.40
CA GLY A 63 -10.13 -34.29 8.95
C GLY A 63 -9.17 -33.26 8.37
N SER A 64 -8.00 -33.72 7.94
CA SER A 64 -7.15 -32.98 7.01
C SER A 64 -7.95 -32.71 5.75
N ASP A 65 -8.57 -31.54 5.67
CA ASP A 65 -8.95 -30.94 4.40
C ASP A 65 -8.13 -29.67 4.27
N GLU A 66 -7.54 -29.50 3.10
CA GLU A 66 -6.51 -28.52 2.82
C GLU A 66 -7.17 -27.13 2.84
N GLU A 67 -7.32 -26.53 4.02
CA GLU A 67 -7.82 -25.16 4.19
C GLU A 67 -6.90 -24.23 3.37
N GLU A 68 -7.37 -23.89 2.18
CA GLU A 68 -6.67 -23.08 1.19
C GLU A 68 -6.37 -21.71 1.81
N ASN A 69 -5.17 -21.58 2.38
CA ASN A 69 -4.75 -20.39 3.09
C ASN A 69 -4.85 -19.20 2.10
N PRO A 70 -5.73 -18.21 2.36
CA PRO A 70 -6.05 -17.19 1.37
C PRO A 70 -4.79 -16.42 0.98
N SER A 71 -4.57 -16.30 -0.32
CA SER A 71 -3.42 -15.55 -0.84
C SER A 71 -3.65 -14.04 -0.78
N TYR A 72 -2.58 -13.26 -0.86
CA TYR A 72 -2.67 -11.82 -0.99
C TYR A 72 -3.11 -11.41 -2.39
N LEU A 73 -3.84 -10.31 -2.48
CA LEU A 73 -4.31 -9.77 -3.76
C LEU A 73 -3.10 -9.38 -4.64
N SER A 74 -3.01 -9.94 -5.84
CA SER A 74 -1.86 -9.73 -6.76
C SER A 74 -2.25 -9.28 -8.16
N ILE A 75 -3.53 -9.38 -8.52
CA ILE A 75 -4.08 -9.03 -9.83
C ILE A 75 -5.19 -7.99 -9.62
N CYS A 76 -5.12 -6.90 -10.37
CA CYS A 76 -6.11 -5.83 -10.36
C CYS A 76 -7.35 -6.19 -11.19
N ALA A 77 -8.49 -5.53 -10.97
CA ALA A 77 -9.66 -5.63 -11.83
C ALA A 77 -9.36 -5.20 -13.28
N CYS A 78 -8.36 -4.34 -13.49
CA CYS A 78 -7.86 -3.99 -14.82
C CYS A 78 -7.02 -5.08 -15.50
N SER A 79 -6.89 -6.25 -14.88
CA SER A 79 -6.13 -7.43 -15.36
C SER A 79 -4.60 -7.23 -15.42
N HIS A 80 -4.08 -6.17 -14.80
CA HIS A 80 -2.64 -5.95 -14.65
C HIS A 80 -2.18 -6.27 -13.22
N SER A 81 -0.90 -6.60 -13.06
CA SER A 81 -0.30 -6.97 -11.79
C SER A 81 0.12 -5.76 -10.97
N VAL A 82 0.64 -6.02 -9.78
CA VAL A 82 1.26 -5.04 -8.87
C VAL A 82 2.34 -4.20 -9.58
N ASN A 83 3.12 -4.80 -10.48
CA ASN A 83 4.24 -4.13 -11.15
C ASN A 83 3.75 -3.00 -12.08
N GLU A 84 2.70 -3.26 -12.88
CA GLU A 84 2.11 -2.24 -13.74
C GLU A 84 1.43 -1.11 -12.95
N HIS A 85 1.28 -1.23 -11.63
CA HIS A 85 0.85 -0.17 -10.74
C HIS A 85 2.04 0.50 -10.04
N GLY A 86 3.24 0.48 -10.63
CA GLY A 86 4.39 1.26 -10.18
C GLY A 86 4.97 0.80 -8.84
N ALA A 87 4.84 -0.49 -8.55
CA ALA A 87 5.30 -1.12 -7.32
C ALA A 87 6.45 -2.14 -7.54
N ASP A 88 7.20 -2.00 -8.64
CA ASP A 88 8.43 -2.77 -8.87
C ASP A 88 9.66 -2.01 -8.32
N GLU A 89 10.27 -2.54 -7.26
CA GLU A 89 11.47 -1.98 -6.63
C GLU A 89 12.66 -1.89 -7.59
N HIS A 90 12.80 -2.85 -8.51
CA HIS A 90 13.92 -2.87 -9.46
C HIS A 90 13.79 -1.78 -10.52
N GLU A 91 12.56 -1.42 -10.89
CA GLU A 91 12.29 -0.38 -11.89
C GLU A 91 12.43 1.02 -11.29
N ILE A 92 11.85 1.27 -10.11
CA ILE A 92 11.79 2.60 -9.50
C ILE A 92 12.98 2.91 -8.57
N GLY A 93 13.71 1.88 -8.14
CA GLY A 93 14.81 1.98 -7.18
C GLY A 93 14.35 1.97 -5.72
N SER A 94 15.22 1.47 -4.85
CA SER A 94 14.92 1.21 -3.43
C SER A 94 14.50 2.45 -2.63
N GLU A 95 15.09 3.62 -2.92
CA GLU A 95 14.73 4.86 -2.21
C GLU A 95 13.31 5.33 -2.56
N GLU A 96 12.94 5.29 -3.84
CA GLU A 96 11.59 5.64 -4.28
C GLU A 96 10.57 4.60 -3.83
N PHE A 97 10.93 3.31 -3.88
CA PHE A 97 10.11 2.23 -3.35
C PHE A 97 9.83 2.41 -1.86
N ARG A 98 10.86 2.70 -1.06
CA ARG A 98 10.72 3.00 0.37
C ARG A 98 9.86 4.23 0.61
N ARG A 99 10.05 5.29 -0.17
CA ARG A 99 9.23 6.50 -0.04
C ARG A 99 7.76 6.25 -0.34
N ARG A 100 7.45 5.56 -1.45
CA ARG A 100 6.08 5.18 -1.82
C ARG A 100 5.46 4.23 -0.80
N SER A 101 6.24 3.31 -0.24
CA SER A 101 5.82 2.43 0.86
C SER A 101 5.30 3.23 2.05
N LEU A 102 6.05 4.24 2.50
CA LEU A 102 5.66 5.08 3.63
C LEU A 102 4.39 5.89 3.35
N VAL A 103 4.24 6.43 2.13
CA VAL A 103 3.02 7.15 1.73
C VAL A 103 1.82 6.21 1.66
N ALA A 104 2.00 5.01 1.12
CA ALA A 104 0.95 3.99 1.01
C ALA A 104 0.48 3.49 2.39
N ILE A 105 1.42 3.26 3.32
CA ILE A 105 1.11 2.95 4.72
C ILE A 105 0.27 4.07 5.34
N ARG A 106 0.66 5.33 5.14
CA ARG A 106 -0.08 6.47 5.70
C ARG A 106 -1.49 6.60 5.12
N LEU A 107 -1.64 6.32 3.82
CA LEU A 107 -2.95 6.26 3.17
C LEU A 107 -3.83 5.17 3.77
N ASP A 108 -3.28 3.97 4.00
CA ASP A 108 -4.00 2.87 4.61
C ASP A 108 -4.40 3.16 6.06
N GLU A 109 -3.54 3.80 6.86
CA GLU A 109 -3.89 4.26 8.22
C GLU A 109 -5.12 5.16 8.21
N LEU A 110 -5.13 6.19 7.35
CA LEU A 110 -6.27 7.11 7.25
C LEU A 110 -7.55 6.39 6.83
N LEU A 111 -7.46 5.45 5.88
CA LEU A 111 -8.60 4.64 5.46
C LEU A 111 -9.08 3.70 6.55
N GLN A 112 -8.17 3.15 7.35
CA GLN A 112 -8.50 2.29 8.47
C GLN A 112 -9.19 3.07 9.59
N ASP A 113 -8.71 4.28 9.91
CA ASP A 113 -9.29 5.16 10.92
C ASP A 113 -10.77 5.49 10.63
N VAL A 114 -11.15 5.61 9.36
CA VAL A 114 -12.54 5.86 8.94
C VAL A 114 -13.33 4.60 8.57
N GLY A 115 -12.75 3.41 8.73
CA GLY A 115 -13.41 2.13 8.40
C GLY A 115 -13.59 1.88 6.90
N LYS A 116 -12.76 2.51 6.06
CA LYS A 116 -12.77 2.45 4.58
C LYS A 116 -11.57 1.71 4.01
N LEU A 117 -10.81 0.98 4.83
CA LEU A 117 -9.63 0.24 4.37
C LEU A 117 -9.94 -0.79 3.28
N LEU A 118 -11.12 -1.41 3.25
CA LEU A 118 -11.50 -2.37 2.21
C LEU A 118 -12.42 -1.76 1.13
N ASP A 119 -12.69 -0.46 1.23
CA ASP A 119 -13.47 0.30 0.25
C ASP A 119 -12.50 0.86 -0.82
N PHE A 120 -12.24 0.08 -1.86
CA PHE A 120 -11.25 0.42 -2.90
C PHE A 120 -11.69 1.59 -3.80
N GLU A 121 -12.98 1.94 -3.77
CA GLU A 121 -13.55 3.05 -4.54
C GLU A 121 -13.61 4.36 -3.75
N TYR A 122 -13.48 4.29 -2.42
CA TYR A 122 -13.51 5.47 -1.56
C TYR A 122 -12.36 6.45 -1.88
N THR A 123 -12.72 7.74 -1.94
CA THR A 123 -11.77 8.84 -2.06
C THR A 123 -12.34 10.09 -1.39
N ASP A 124 -11.51 10.77 -0.62
CA ASP A 124 -11.75 12.12 -0.12
C ASP A 124 -10.57 13.03 -0.51
N GLU A 125 -10.59 14.27 -0.04
CA GLU A 125 -9.56 15.28 -0.35
C GLU A 125 -8.18 14.87 0.17
N ASP A 126 -8.08 14.33 1.39
CA ASP A 126 -6.81 13.92 1.99
C ASP A 126 -6.20 12.72 1.26
N ILE A 127 -7.03 11.72 0.95
CA ILE A 127 -6.64 10.54 0.17
C ILE A 127 -6.19 10.96 -1.24
N ALA A 128 -6.91 11.85 -1.90
CA ALA A 128 -6.54 12.35 -3.22
C ALA A 128 -5.20 13.11 -3.21
N ASN A 129 -5.01 14.01 -2.23
CA ASN A 129 -3.78 14.78 -2.06
C ASN A 129 -2.57 13.88 -1.78
N LEU A 130 -2.72 12.87 -0.93
CA LEU A 130 -1.64 11.91 -0.65
C LEU A 130 -1.33 11.01 -1.86
N ARG A 131 -2.34 10.56 -2.62
CA ARG A 131 -2.13 9.82 -3.87
C ARG A 131 -1.35 10.64 -4.91
N GLN A 132 -1.47 11.97 -4.92
CA GLN A 132 -0.64 12.82 -5.79
C GLN A 132 0.85 12.70 -5.45
N ARG A 133 1.20 12.49 -4.18
CA ARG A 133 2.59 12.26 -3.74
C ARG A 133 3.15 10.92 -4.23
N MET A 134 2.33 10.00 -4.73
CA MET A 134 2.82 8.77 -5.38
C MET A 134 3.36 9.04 -6.79
N LYS A 135 2.88 10.11 -7.46
CA LYS A 135 3.21 10.42 -8.86
C LYS A 135 4.38 11.38 -9.04
N LEU A 136 4.61 12.25 -8.07
CA LEU A 136 5.62 13.30 -8.19
C LEU A 136 7.00 12.72 -7.80
N PRO A 137 8.05 12.93 -8.62
CA PRO A 137 9.41 12.73 -8.14
C PRO A 137 9.64 13.67 -6.97
N VAL A 138 10.24 13.18 -5.89
CA VAL A 138 10.68 14.08 -4.81
C VAL A 138 11.72 15.01 -5.40
N SER A 139 11.31 16.25 -5.65
CA SER A 139 12.28 17.31 -5.84
C SER A 139 12.99 17.45 -4.50
N ILE A 140 14.23 16.95 -4.44
CA ILE A 140 15.13 17.15 -3.32
C ILE A 140 15.50 18.64 -3.37
N VAL A 141 14.61 19.50 -2.88
CA VAL A 141 15.02 20.84 -2.49
C VAL A 141 15.77 20.63 -1.18
N ALA A 142 17.08 20.44 -1.30
CA ALA A 142 17.96 20.49 -0.15
C ALA A 142 17.68 21.79 0.61
N PRO A 143 17.54 21.79 1.94
CA PRO A 143 17.52 23.04 2.68
C PRO A 143 18.88 23.69 2.46
N SER A 144 18.89 24.78 1.68
CA SER A 144 20.00 25.72 1.61
C SER A 144 20.18 26.34 2.99
N HIS A 145 20.84 25.63 3.91
CA HIS A 145 21.38 26.25 5.09
C HIS A 145 22.53 27.13 4.63
N ASP A 146 22.24 28.44 4.57
CA ASP A 146 23.20 29.51 4.34
C ASP A 146 24.46 29.29 5.18
N LEU A 147 25.55 28.91 4.51
CA LEU A 147 26.90 29.18 4.99
C LEU A 147 27.08 30.70 4.96
N SER A 148 26.87 31.37 6.08
CA SER A 148 27.32 32.75 6.28
C SER A 148 28.77 32.73 6.79
N PRO A 149 29.77 33.17 6.01
CA PRO A 149 31.14 33.34 6.49
C PRO A 149 31.25 34.65 7.27
N GLY A 150 31.90 34.59 8.43
CA GLY A 150 32.05 35.70 9.36
C GLY A 150 32.72 36.96 8.77
N LYS A 151 32.40 38.09 9.40
CA LYS A 151 33.25 39.28 9.36
C LYS A 151 33.66 39.64 10.78
N HIS A 152 34.93 39.36 11.07
CA HIS A 152 35.70 40.05 12.09
C HIS A 152 35.52 41.56 11.93
N CYS A 153 35.24 42.27 13.02
CA CYS A 153 35.48 43.70 13.11
C CYS A 153 36.46 43.92 14.27
N LEU A 154 37.69 44.28 13.93
CA LEU A 154 38.67 44.85 14.83
C LEU A 154 38.46 46.36 14.84
N GLN A 155 38.20 46.95 16.00
CA GLN A 155 38.96 48.06 16.59
C GLN A 155 38.44 48.37 17.99
#